data_AF-A0A8W8JKR0-F1
#
_entry.id   AF-A0A8W8JKR0-F1
#
_cell.length_a   1.000
_cell.length_b   1.000
_cell.length_c   1.000
_cell.angle_alpha   90.00
_cell.angle_beta   90.00
_cell.angle_gamma   90.00
#
_symmetry.space_group_name_H-M   'P 1'
#
loop_
_entity.id
_entity.type
_entity.pdbx_description
1 polymer ?
#
loop_
_entity_poly.entity_id
_entity_poly.type
_entity_poly.pdbx_seq_one_letter_code
_entity_poly.pdbx_strand_id
1 'polypeptide(L)'
;MGVITDILKWHSSREFFYWHLKRRLLERQLKRKMKPVTHNVGEGELNSMLHRWFVEDRGTVNAYMWEDDKAMVQWLTEQIGEDSMDNAVSDNIRCLQREHVLQQVRSLIQDNPEVAMDSIVHITQHMTQSQRSEVTRILANMDT
;
A
#
# COMPACT_ATOMS: atom_id res chain seq x y z
N MET A 1 34.03 1.84 6.99
CA MET A 1 33.65 2.67 8.16
C MET A 1 32.22 3.13 7.94
N GLY A 2 31.26 2.51 8.62
CA GLY A 2 29.81 2.71 8.41
C GLY A 2 28.99 1.79 9.33
N VAL A 3 29.56 1.47 10.49
CA VAL A 3 29.00 0.52 11.47
C VAL A 3 28.06 1.20 12.46
N ILE A 4 28.06 2.53 12.48
CA ILE A 4 27.16 3.38 13.26
C ILE A 4 26.49 4.37 12.31
N THR A 5 25.23 4.67 12.58
CA THR A 5 24.41 5.60 11.79
C THR A 5 24.71 7.06 12.10
N ASP A 6 25.01 7.42 13.36
CA ASP A 6 25.32 8.80 13.75
C ASP A 6 26.11 8.88 15.07
N ILE A 7 26.75 10.03 15.32
CA ILE A 7 27.47 10.35 16.57
C ILE A 7 26.61 11.28 17.43
N LEU A 8 26.18 10.80 18.60
CA LEU A 8 25.23 11.51 19.45
C LEU A 8 25.89 12.20 20.65
N LYS A 9 25.40 13.40 20.98
CA LYS A 9 25.71 14.05 22.26
C LYS A 9 24.87 13.42 23.37
N TRP A 10 25.52 13.09 24.48
CA TRP A 10 24.87 12.38 25.59
C TRP A 10 23.62 13.11 26.12
N HIS A 11 23.71 14.43 26.34
CA HIS A 11 22.62 15.22 26.91
C HIS A 11 21.35 15.24 26.03
N SER A 12 21.47 15.09 24.70
CA SER A 12 20.34 15.03 23.77
C SER A 12 19.95 13.60 23.37
N SER A 13 20.67 12.59 23.86
CA SER A 13 20.48 11.19 23.44
C SER A 13 19.09 10.66 23.81
N ARG A 14 18.54 11.06 24.96
CA ARG A 14 17.19 10.64 25.37
C ARG A 14 16.11 11.07 24.38
N GLU A 15 16.14 12.34 23.98
CA GLU A 15 15.16 12.88 23.04
C GLU A 15 15.34 12.24 21.66
N PHE A 16 16.58 12.09 21.20
CA PHE A 16 16.91 11.42 19.95
C PHE A 16 16.31 10.00 19.90
N PHE A 17 16.64 9.15 20.89
CA PHE A 17 16.15 7.77 20.91
C PHE A 17 14.64 7.66 21.08
N TYR A 18 14.00 8.60 21.78
CA TYR A 18 12.55 8.62 21.91
C TYR A 18 11.88 8.72 20.54
N TRP A 19 12.26 9.70 19.72
CA TRP A 19 11.67 9.90 18.40
C TRP A 19 12.07 8.80 17.42
N HIS A 20 13.35 8.41 17.43
CA HIS A 20 13.86 7.36 16.54
C HIS A 20 13.14 6.02 16.79
N LEU A 21 13.02 5.61 18.06
CA LEU A 21 12.33 4.37 18.41
C LEU A 21 10.84 4.44 18.06
N LYS A 22 10.18 5.58 18.36
CA LYS A 22 8.75 5.76 18.06
C LYS A 22 8.49 5.66 16.56
N ARG A 23 9.34 6.28 15.71
CA ARG A 23 9.28 6.14 14.26
C ARG A 23 9.37 4.67 13.84
N ARG A 24 10.39 3.95 14.31
CA ARG A 24 10.61 2.53 13.96
C ARG A 24 9.44 1.63 14.35
N LEU A 25 8.81 1.89 15.50
CA LEU A 25 7.64 1.14 15.94
C LEU A 25 6.43 1.39 15.04
N LEU A 26 6.16 2.64 14.68
CA LEU A 26 5.05 3.02 13.80
C LEU A 26 5.27 2.51 12.37
N GLU A 27 6.48 2.64 11.81
CA GLU A 27 6.84 2.05 10.52
C GLU A 27 6.59 0.54 10.52
N ARG A 28 7.01 -0.16 11.59
CA ARG A 28 6.78 -1.60 11.72
C ARG A 28 5.29 -1.94 11.81
N GLN A 29 4.51 -1.14 12.51
CA GLN A 29 3.06 -1.33 12.61
C GLN A 29 2.39 -1.16 11.25
N LEU A 30 2.77 -0.15 10.48
CA LEU A 30 2.23 0.09 9.15
C LEU A 30 2.64 -1.02 8.16
N LYS A 31 3.92 -1.40 8.14
CA LYS A 31 4.40 -2.53 7.32
C LYS A 31 3.65 -3.83 7.62
N ARG A 32 3.29 -4.07 8.89
CA ARG A 32 2.46 -5.24 9.27
C ARG A 32 1.07 -5.18 8.68
N LYS A 33 0.45 -3.99 8.57
CA LYS A 33 -0.84 -3.81 7.88
C LYS A 33 -0.71 -4.08 6.37
N MET A 34 0.43 -3.76 5.76
CA MET A 34 0.68 -4.00 4.32
C MET A 34 1.00 -5.45 3.98
N LYS A 35 1.65 -6.20 4.89
CA LYS A 35 2.18 -7.54 4.62
C LYS A 35 1.18 -8.56 4.05
N PRO A 36 -0.10 -8.62 4.47
CA PRO A 36 -1.08 -9.53 3.87
C PRO A 36 -1.38 -9.29 2.40
N VAL A 37 -1.07 -8.09 1.91
CA VAL A 37 -1.33 -7.67 0.53
C VAL A 37 -0.07 -7.74 -0.33
N THR A 38 1.10 -7.78 0.31
CA THR A 38 2.41 -7.60 -0.31
C THR A 38 3.31 -8.80 -0.05
N HIS A 39 2.77 -10.02 -0.16
CA HIS A 39 3.47 -11.26 0.18
C HIS A 39 4.80 -11.49 -0.57
N ASN A 40 4.95 -10.90 -1.77
CA ASN A 40 6.15 -11.02 -2.61
C ASN A 40 7.06 -9.78 -2.57
N VAL A 41 6.71 -8.75 -1.81
CA VAL A 41 7.44 -7.48 -1.77
C VAL A 41 8.52 -7.55 -0.69
N GLY A 42 9.77 -7.31 -1.06
CA GLY A 42 10.90 -7.28 -0.14
C GLY A 42 10.87 -6.07 0.80
N GLU A 43 11.63 -6.12 1.90
CA GLU A 43 11.65 -5.00 2.87
C GLU A 43 12.16 -3.68 2.28
N GLY A 44 13.13 -3.73 1.35
CA GLY A 44 13.62 -2.54 0.64
C GLY A 44 12.57 -1.90 -0.27
N GLU A 45 11.75 -2.71 -0.91
CA GLU A 45 10.66 -2.22 -1.76
C GLU A 45 9.52 -1.66 -0.91
N LEU A 46 9.17 -2.31 0.22
CA LEU A 46 8.23 -1.75 1.20
C LEU A 46 8.68 -0.38 1.72
N ASN A 47 9.97 -0.22 2.02
CA ASN A 47 10.53 1.08 2.41
C ASN A 47 10.38 2.14 1.31
N SER A 48 10.64 1.74 0.06
CA SER A 48 10.53 2.63 -1.10
C SER A 48 9.08 3.05 -1.36
N MET A 49 8.13 2.13 -1.19
CA MET A 49 6.71 2.42 -1.26
C MET A 49 6.29 3.41 -0.17
N LEU A 50 6.74 3.20 1.07
CA LEU A 50 6.41 4.09 2.18
C LEU A 50 6.98 5.50 1.97
N HIS A 51 8.21 5.60 1.48
CA HIS A 51 8.82 6.88 1.10
C HIS A 51 8.01 7.57 0.00
N ARG A 52 7.61 6.83 -1.04
CA ARG A 52 6.77 7.35 -2.12
C ARG A 52 5.44 7.88 -1.58
N TRP A 53 4.75 7.13 -0.73
CA TRP A 53 3.47 7.56 -0.16
C TRP A 53 3.59 8.79 0.73
N PHE A 54 4.69 8.91 1.49
CA PHE A 54 4.97 10.11 2.25
C PHE A 54 5.12 11.33 1.34
N VAL A 55 5.90 11.20 0.26
CA VAL A 55 6.13 12.28 -0.70
C VAL A 55 4.85 12.65 -1.46
N GLU A 56 4.01 11.68 -1.80
CA GLU A 56 2.71 11.90 -2.44
C GLU A 56 1.74 12.66 -1.52
N ASP A 57 1.73 12.35 -0.23
CA ASP A 57 0.84 12.98 0.76
C ASP A 57 1.31 14.37 1.22
N ARG A 58 2.62 14.53 1.52
CA ARG A 58 3.20 15.79 2.02
C ARG A 58 3.71 16.71 0.92
N GLY A 59 3.83 16.21 -0.31
CA GLY A 59 4.37 16.93 -1.47
C GLY A 59 5.91 16.84 -1.58
N THR A 60 6.40 16.92 -2.81
CA THR A 60 7.84 16.79 -3.16
C THR A 60 8.73 17.83 -2.48
N VAL A 61 8.21 19.04 -2.24
CA VAL A 61 8.93 20.11 -1.52
C VAL A 61 9.28 19.69 -0.09
N ASN A 62 8.47 18.84 0.52
CA ASN A 62 8.64 18.36 1.90
C ASN A 62 9.37 17.01 1.98
N ALA A 63 9.91 16.48 0.87
CA ALA A 63 10.58 15.18 0.86
C ALA A 63 11.75 15.09 1.85
N TYR A 64 12.44 16.20 2.13
CA TYR A 64 13.52 16.26 3.13
C TYR A 64 13.05 15.89 4.55
N MET A 65 11.77 16.07 4.86
CA MET A 65 11.19 15.73 6.17
C MET A 65 11.12 14.21 6.41
N TRP A 66 11.34 13.38 5.38
CA TRP A 66 11.45 11.94 5.54
C TRP A 66 12.60 11.53 6.48
N GLU A 67 13.70 12.30 6.49
CA GLU A 67 14.83 12.04 7.38
C GLU A 67 14.59 12.55 8.81
N ASP A 68 13.59 13.42 9.02
CA ASP A 68 13.24 13.93 10.35
C ASP A 68 12.29 12.97 11.09
N ASP A 69 12.81 12.34 12.14
CA ASP A 69 12.06 11.40 12.96
C ASP A 69 10.78 11.99 13.59
N LYS A 70 10.77 13.28 13.96
CA LYS A 70 9.58 13.93 14.54
C LYS A 70 8.49 14.11 13.50
N ALA A 71 8.85 14.64 12.33
CA ALA A 71 7.93 14.82 11.21
C ALA A 71 7.34 13.48 10.75
N MET A 72 8.18 12.46 10.65
CA MET A 72 7.75 11.11 10.29
C MET A 72 6.83 10.49 11.33
N VAL A 73 7.10 10.66 12.62
CA VAL A 73 6.20 10.18 13.68
C VAL A 73 4.84 10.87 13.63
N GLN A 74 4.81 12.18 13.39
CA GLN A 74 3.56 12.92 13.27
C GLN A 74 2.72 12.37 12.11
N TRP A 75 3.31 12.29 10.92
CA TRP A 75 2.63 11.74 9.76
C TRP A 75 2.19 10.29 9.97
N LEU A 76 3.07 9.39 10.42
CA LEU A 76 2.70 8.00 10.67
C LEU A 76 1.58 7.85 11.70
N THR A 77 1.51 8.74 12.69
CA THR A 77 0.44 8.72 13.70
C THR A 77 -0.91 9.09 13.05
N GLU A 78 -0.93 10.10 12.19
CA GLU A 78 -2.11 10.45 11.38
C GLU A 78 -2.53 9.26 10.49
N GLN A 79 -1.57 8.58 9.87
CA GLN A 79 -1.85 7.45 8.96
C GLN A 79 -2.32 6.16 9.67
N ILE A 80 -2.11 6.02 10.98
CA ILE A 80 -2.43 4.79 11.73
C ILE A 80 -3.68 4.94 12.61
N GLY A 81 -4.10 6.17 12.92
CA GLY A 81 -5.24 6.47 13.81
C GLY A 81 -6.57 5.86 13.39
N GLU A 82 -7.46 5.62 14.36
CA GLU A 82 -8.74 4.93 14.14
C GLU A 82 -9.78 5.78 13.37
N ASP A 83 -9.72 7.11 13.47
CA ASP A 83 -10.54 8.02 12.67
C ASP A 83 -10.10 8.09 11.19
N SER A 84 -9.08 7.34 10.83
CA SER A 84 -8.33 7.53 9.60
C SER A 84 -8.72 6.59 8.46
N MET A 85 -9.98 6.14 8.43
CA MET A 85 -10.50 5.25 7.39
C MET A 85 -10.32 5.79 5.95
N ASP A 86 -10.15 7.11 5.80
CA ASP A 86 -9.90 7.82 4.54
C ASP A 86 -8.56 8.57 4.59
N ASN A 87 -7.46 7.84 4.76
CA ASN A 87 -6.12 8.40 4.57
C ASN A 87 -5.41 7.81 3.36
N ALA A 88 -4.46 8.58 2.82
CA ALA A 88 -3.73 8.24 1.61
C ALA A 88 -3.09 6.85 1.70
N VAL A 89 -2.56 6.47 2.86
CA VAL A 89 -1.91 5.17 3.07
C VAL A 89 -2.92 4.01 3.04
N SER A 90 -4.10 4.16 3.64
CA SER A 90 -5.14 3.14 3.67
C SER A 90 -5.76 2.95 2.29
N ASP A 91 -5.98 4.03 1.55
CA ASP A 91 -6.41 3.97 0.15
C ASP A 91 -5.37 3.28 -0.72
N ASN A 92 -4.08 3.60 -0.53
CA ASN A 92 -3.00 2.92 -1.23
C ASN A 92 -2.96 1.42 -0.89
N ILE A 93 -3.15 1.02 0.38
CA ILE A 93 -3.25 -0.39 0.78
C ILE A 93 -4.45 -1.07 0.11
N ARG A 94 -5.61 -0.40 0.03
CA ARG A 94 -6.82 -0.91 -0.62
C ARG A 94 -6.61 -1.10 -2.12
N CYS A 95 -5.92 -0.16 -2.77
CA CYS A 95 -5.51 -0.28 -4.17
C CYS A 95 -4.59 -1.48 -4.41
N LEU A 96 -3.56 -1.65 -3.57
CA LEU A 96 -2.69 -2.82 -3.64
C LEU A 96 -3.48 -4.13 -3.45
N GLN A 97 -4.46 -4.14 -2.54
CA GLN A 97 -5.26 -5.33 -2.27
C GLN A 97 -6.12 -5.70 -3.48
N ARG A 98 -6.73 -4.70 -4.12
CA ARG A 98 -7.49 -4.90 -5.35
C ARG A 98 -6.60 -5.47 -6.46
N GLU A 99 -5.42 -4.91 -6.65
CA GLU A 99 -4.45 -5.38 -7.65
C GLU A 99 -4.00 -6.82 -7.35
N HIS A 100 -3.69 -7.13 -6.10
CA HIS A 100 -3.29 -8.48 -5.69
C HIS A 100 -4.38 -9.52 -5.94
N VAL A 101 -5.65 -9.20 -5.64
CA VAL A 101 -6.78 -10.10 -5.92
C VAL A 101 -6.97 -10.29 -7.43
N LEU A 102 -6.85 -9.22 -8.23
CA LEU A 102 -6.95 -9.32 -9.68
C LEU A 102 -5.84 -10.20 -10.27
N GLN A 103 -4.61 -10.07 -9.79
CA GLN A 103 -3.50 -10.92 -10.20
C GLN A 103 -3.73 -12.38 -9.86
N GLN A 104 -4.27 -12.68 -8.66
CA GLN A 104 -4.63 -14.05 -8.27
C GLN A 104 -5.73 -14.63 -9.17
N VAL A 105 -6.80 -13.88 -9.44
CA VAL A 105 -7.86 -14.31 -10.36
C VAL A 105 -7.30 -14.59 -11.75
N ARG A 106 -6.41 -13.74 -12.25
CA ARG A 106 -5.75 -13.94 -13.55
C ARG A 106 -4.91 -15.22 -13.56
N SER A 107 -4.11 -15.47 -12.53
CA SER A 107 -3.31 -16.70 -12.42
C SER A 107 -4.22 -17.93 -12.42
N LEU A 108 -5.28 -17.94 -11.61
CA LEU A 108 -6.21 -19.07 -11.52
C LEU A 108 -6.86 -19.42 -12.86
N ILE A 109 -7.27 -18.41 -13.63
CA ILE A 109 -7.85 -18.61 -14.96
C ILE A 109 -6.80 -19.08 -15.98
N GLN A 110 -5.56 -18.58 -15.89
CA GLN A 110 -4.46 -18.99 -16.77
C GLN A 110 -4.04 -20.45 -16.52
N ASP A 111 -4.00 -20.87 -15.26
CA ASP A 111 -3.62 -22.22 -14.86
C ASP A 111 -4.74 -23.25 -15.13
N ASN A 112 -6.00 -22.79 -15.21
CA ASN A 112 -7.19 -23.64 -15.39
C ASN A 112 -8.12 -23.03 -16.48
N PRO A 113 -7.74 -23.07 -17.77
CA PRO A 113 -8.51 -22.42 -18.83
C PRO A 113 -9.92 -22.99 -19.02
N GLU A 114 -10.17 -24.24 -18.61
CA GLU A 114 -11.46 -24.92 -18.73
C GLU A 114 -12.57 -24.30 -17.86
N VAL A 115 -12.23 -23.67 -16.73
CA VAL A 115 -13.22 -23.02 -15.84
C VAL A 115 -13.53 -21.58 -16.25
N ALA A 116 -12.87 -21.04 -17.28
CA ALA A 116 -12.98 -19.64 -17.68
C ALA A 116 -14.41 -19.27 -18.10
N MET A 117 -15.04 -20.09 -18.95
CA MET A 117 -16.41 -19.84 -19.43
C MET A 117 -17.44 -19.94 -18.31
N ASP A 118 -17.35 -20.96 -17.47
CA ASP A 118 -18.24 -21.13 -16.32
C ASP A 118 -18.11 -19.97 -15.32
N SER A 119 -16.87 -19.47 -15.14
CA SER A 119 -16.61 -18.28 -14.32
C SER A 119 -17.27 -17.03 -14.87
N ILE A 120 -17.23 -16.80 -16.20
CA ILE A 120 -17.91 -15.67 -16.86
C ILE A 120 -19.43 -15.77 -16.64
N VAL A 121 -20.01 -16.95 -16.83
CA VAL A 121 -21.44 -17.18 -16.61
C VAL A 121 -21.80 -16.87 -15.15
N HIS A 122 -21.04 -17.37 -14.19
CA HIS A 122 -21.30 -17.11 -12.77
C HIS A 122 -21.16 -15.63 -12.42
N ILE A 123 -20.12 -14.94 -12.89
CA ILE A 123 -19.92 -13.50 -12.64
C ILE A 123 -21.07 -12.68 -13.22
N THR A 124 -21.48 -12.95 -14.47
CA THR A 124 -22.58 -12.19 -15.12
C THR A 124 -23.92 -12.38 -14.42
N GLN A 125 -24.18 -13.53 -13.79
CA GLN A 125 -25.38 -13.77 -13.00
C GLN A 125 -25.46 -12.85 -11.77
N HIS A 126 -24.34 -12.51 -11.14
CA HIS A 126 -24.30 -11.62 -9.97
C HIS A 126 -24.17 -10.12 -10.31
N MET A 127 -24.03 -9.78 -11.59
CA MET A 127 -23.96 -8.38 -12.04
C MET A 127 -25.33 -7.70 -12.04
N THR A 128 -25.33 -6.40 -11.75
CA THR A 128 -26.50 -5.53 -11.92
C THR A 128 -26.80 -5.29 -13.41
N GLN A 129 -28.02 -4.85 -13.73
CA GLN A 129 -28.42 -4.57 -15.12
C GLN A 129 -27.48 -3.56 -15.82
N SER A 130 -27.02 -2.54 -15.09
CA SER A 130 -26.07 -1.55 -15.61
C SER A 130 -24.69 -2.14 -15.91
N GLN A 131 -24.18 -3.01 -15.03
CA GLN A 131 -22.91 -3.71 -15.26
C GLN A 131 -23.01 -4.66 -16.46
N ARG A 132 -24.13 -5.38 -16.59
CA ARG A 132 -24.37 -6.25 -17.76
C ARG A 132 -24.41 -5.45 -19.06
N SER A 133 -25.10 -4.31 -19.10
CA SER A 133 -25.12 -3.47 -20.30
C SER A 133 -23.74 -2.96 -20.69
N GLU A 134 -22.90 -2.64 -19.71
CA GLU A 134 -21.53 -2.18 -19.97
C GLU A 134 -20.65 -3.32 -20.51
N VAL A 135 -20.77 -4.53 -19.95
CA VAL A 135 -20.07 -5.72 -20.49
C VAL A 135 -20.47 -5.98 -21.93
N THR A 136 -21.77 -5.97 -22.26
CA THR A 136 -22.25 -6.16 -23.64
C THR A 136 -21.70 -5.08 -24.58
N ARG A 137 -21.63 -3.82 -24.13
CA ARG A 137 -21.05 -2.71 -24.91
C ARG A 137 -19.56 -2.94 -25.18
N ILE A 138 -18.80 -3.37 -24.18
CA ILE A 138 -17.37 -3.65 -24.33
C ILE A 138 -17.15 -4.80 -25.32
N LEU A 139 -17.90 -5.90 -25.21
CA LEU A 139 -17.79 -7.04 -26.12
C LEU A 139 -18.15 -6.67 -27.57
N ALA A 140 -19.23 -5.89 -27.76
CA ALA A 140 -19.63 -5.45 -29.10
C ALA A 140 -18.57 -4.56 -29.78
N ASN A 141 -17.78 -3.82 -29.00
CA ASN A 141 -16.67 -3.00 -29.51
C ASN A 141 -15.38 -3.81 -29.77
N MET A 142 -15.29 -5.06 -29.31
CA MET A 142 -14.13 -5.94 -29.59
C MET A 142 -14.26 -6.65 -30.95
N ASP A 143 -15.48 -6.75 -31.49
CA ASP A 143 -15.77 -7.36 -32.79
C ASP A 143 -15.65 -6.37 -33.98
N THR A 144 -15.26 -5.13 -33.71
CA THR A 144 -14.91 -4.06 -34.68
C THR A 144 -13.44 -3.72 -34.62
#